data_AF-A0A6I8NMR9-F1
#
_entry.id   AF-A0A6I8NMR9-F1
#
_cell.length_a   1.000
_cell.length_b   1.000
_cell.length_c   1.000
_cell.angle_alpha   90.00
_cell.angle_beta   90.00
_cell.angle_gamma   90.00
#
_symmetry.space_group_name_H-M   'P 1'
#
loop_
_entity.id
_entity.type
_entity.pdbx_description
1 polymer ?
#
loop_
_entity_poly.entity_id
_entity_poly.type
_entity_poly.pdbx_seq_one_letter_code
_entity_poly.pdbx_strand_id
1 'polypeptide(L)'
;MKRLLLLCVLLVASRARIFQICELSRVLKENATGGFHGVSLEEWLCVIFHESGYDSQALNYYNGSSSHGLFQINQPYWCDDEDSESTEPSVNACQIPCSKLLDDDILDDIECAKKIVKEPKGITAWEAWQPFCNDDLDQWKVLDGPVLSPAQRPADPRPHPSLPLGGQNPPGLSSSCFDSGGVPFATLQ
;
A
#
# COMPACT_ATOMS: atom_id res chain seq x y z
N MET A 1 -46.66 5.06 6.10
CA MET A 1 -45.61 5.00 5.06
C MET A 1 -44.29 5.42 5.69
N LYS A 2 -43.51 4.46 6.20
CA LYS A 2 -42.33 4.64 7.08
C LYS A 2 -41.11 3.90 6.49
N ARG A 3 -40.95 3.94 5.16
CA ARG A 3 -39.88 3.20 4.44
C ARG A 3 -39.26 4.03 3.32
N LEU A 4 -39.11 5.34 3.53
CA LEU A 4 -38.40 6.21 2.58
C LEU A 4 -37.37 7.12 3.28
N LEU A 5 -36.89 6.69 4.45
CA LEU A 5 -35.87 7.40 5.25
C LEU A 5 -34.67 6.51 5.58
N LEU A 6 -34.49 5.41 4.84
CA LEU A 6 -33.40 4.44 5.04
C LEU A 6 -32.62 4.16 3.73
N LEU A 7 -32.67 5.08 2.77
CA LEU A 7 -31.84 5.08 1.56
C LEU A 7 -30.75 6.17 1.62
N CYS A 8 -30.37 6.57 2.85
CA CYS A 8 -29.08 7.21 3.13
C CYS A 8 -28.08 6.15 3.62
N VAL A 9 -28.13 4.94 3.06
CA VAL A 9 -27.08 3.94 3.23
C VAL A 9 -25.88 4.46 2.45
N LEU A 10 -25.06 5.24 3.16
CA LEU A 10 -23.60 5.17 3.13
C LEU A 10 -23.02 4.88 1.74
N LEU A 11 -23.18 5.82 0.80
CA LEU A 11 -22.12 6.07 -0.15
C LEU A 11 -20.98 6.70 0.66
N VAL A 12 -20.26 5.87 1.41
CA VAL A 12 -18.89 6.20 1.75
C VAL A 12 -18.19 6.18 0.41
N ALA A 13 -18.11 7.34 -0.24
CA ALA A 13 -17.12 7.52 -1.29
C ALA A 13 -15.78 7.32 -0.58
N SER A 14 -15.24 6.10 -0.64
CA SER A 14 -13.86 5.85 -0.25
C SER A 14 -13.05 6.77 -1.13
N ARG A 15 -12.40 7.75 -0.50
CA ARG A 15 -11.38 8.51 -1.23
C ARG A 15 -10.24 7.52 -1.45
N ALA A 16 -9.77 7.40 -2.68
CA ALA A 16 -8.56 6.66 -3.00
C ALA A 16 -7.45 7.05 -1.99
N ARG A 17 -6.89 6.06 -1.29
CA ARG A 17 -5.88 6.28 -0.27
C ARG A 17 -4.51 6.07 -0.87
N ILE A 18 -3.78 7.17 -1.01
CA ILE A 18 -2.36 7.16 -1.37
C ILE A 18 -1.53 7.12 -0.09
N PHE A 19 -0.87 6.00 0.17
CA PHE A 19 0.01 5.86 1.33
C PHE A 19 1.25 6.75 1.19
N GLN A 20 1.69 7.34 2.30
CA GLN A 20 3.01 7.95 2.38
C GLN A 20 4.08 6.88 2.64
N ILE A 21 5.27 7.01 2.06
CA ILE A 21 6.35 6.01 2.18
C ILE A 21 6.66 5.62 3.64
N CYS A 22 6.69 6.61 4.55
CA CYS A 22 6.95 6.38 5.97
C CYS A 22 5.83 5.57 6.65
N GLU A 23 4.58 5.93 6.36
CA GLU A 23 3.41 5.23 6.88
C GLU A 23 3.39 3.78 6.40
N LEU A 24 3.54 3.58 5.09
CA LEU A 24 3.60 2.24 4.49
C LEU A 24 4.75 1.43 5.06
N SER A 25 5.95 2.02 5.16
CA SER A 25 7.13 1.33 5.70
C SER A 25 6.90 0.81 7.12
N ARG A 26 6.20 1.57 7.97
CA ARG A 26 5.85 1.16 9.33
C ARG A 26 4.88 -0.02 9.30
N VAL A 27 3.81 0.06 8.50
CA VAL A 27 2.84 -1.05 8.39
C VAL A 27 3.53 -2.32 7.90
N LEU A 28 4.40 -2.24 6.90
CA LEU A 28 5.17 -3.38 6.39
C LEU A 28 6.15 -3.95 7.42
N LYS A 29 6.80 -3.11 8.24
CA LYS A 29 7.69 -3.55 9.33
C LYS A 29 6.90 -4.23 10.45
N GLU A 30 5.82 -3.61 10.92
CA GLU A 30 4.97 -4.13 12.00
C GLU A 30 4.35 -5.48 11.63
N ASN A 31 4.07 -5.68 10.35
CA ASN A 31 3.57 -6.95 9.83
C ASN A 31 4.68 -7.92 9.39
N ALA A 32 5.96 -7.69 9.72
CA ALA A 32 7.08 -8.57 9.38
C ALA A 32 7.18 -8.91 7.87
N THR A 33 6.94 -7.92 7.02
CA THR A 33 7.03 -8.05 5.55
C THR A 33 8.44 -7.71 5.05
N GLY A 34 9.12 -6.75 5.69
CA GLY A 34 10.53 -6.47 5.43
C GLY A 34 11.42 -7.64 5.84
N GLY A 35 12.15 -8.22 4.89
CA GLY A 35 12.97 -9.42 5.04
C GLY A 35 12.22 -10.74 4.82
N PHE A 36 10.90 -10.70 4.60
CA PHE A 36 10.11 -11.91 4.41
C PHE A 36 10.51 -12.63 3.12
N HIS A 37 10.84 -13.93 3.23
CA HIS A 37 11.30 -14.74 2.10
C HIS A 37 12.52 -14.14 1.35
N GLY A 38 13.35 -13.36 2.05
CA GLY A 38 14.54 -12.73 1.48
C GLY A 38 14.30 -11.41 0.75
N VAL A 39 13.05 -10.91 0.73
CA VAL A 39 12.70 -9.62 0.11
C VAL A 39 12.88 -8.50 1.12
N SER A 40 13.76 -7.54 0.84
CA SER A 40 13.99 -6.39 1.72
C SER A 40 12.79 -5.44 1.80
N LEU A 41 12.76 -4.56 2.81
CA LEU A 41 11.70 -3.55 2.91
C LEU A 41 11.75 -2.57 1.74
N GLU A 42 12.96 -2.19 1.34
CA GLU A 42 13.23 -1.28 0.25
C GLU A 42 12.75 -1.84 -1.09
N GLU A 43 12.94 -3.15 -1.33
CA GLU A 43 12.37 -3.83 -2.49
C GLU A 43 10.85 -3.76 -2.50
N TRP A 44 10.18 -4.01 -1.36
CA TRP A 44 8.73 -3.88 -1.27
C TRP A 44 8.27 -2.46 -1.57
N LEU A 45 8.89 -1.46 -0.95
CA LEU A 45 8.55 -0.05 -1.17
C LEU A 45 8.75 0.36 -2.63
N CYS A 46 9.78 -0.16 -3.30
CA CYS A 46 10.03 0.06 -4.72
C CYS A 46 8.95 -0.56 -5.60
N VAL A 47 8.68 -1.86 -5.42
CA VAL A 47 7.70 -2.60 -6.23
C VAL A 47 6.33 -1.96 -6.09
N ILE A 48 5.87 -1.73 -4.86
CA ILE A 48 4.56 -1.12 -4.58
C ILE A 48 4.43 0.26 -5.22
N PHE A 49 5.50 1.07 -5.21
CA PHE A 49 5.47 2.37 -5.90
C PHE A 49 5.30 2.23 -7.41
N HIS A 50 6.07 1.34 -8.04
CA HIS A 50 6.05 1.18 -9.48
C HIS A 50 4.80 0.44 -9.99
N GLU A 51 4.14 -0.34 -9.14
CA GLU A 51 2.89 -1.04 -9.46
C GLU A 51 1.67 -0.12 -9.30
N SER A 52 1.53 0.58 -8.16
CA SER A 52 0.30 1.32 -7.83
C SER A 52 0.50 2.80 -7.48
N GLY A 53 1.74 3.28 -7.40
CA GLY A 53 2.01 4.63 -6.89
C GLY A 53 1.59 4.81 -5.43
N TYR A 54 1.54 3.72 -4.66
CA TYR A 54 1.04 3.67 -3.28
C TYR A 54 -0.47 3.86 -3.11
N ASP A 55 -1.24 3.74 -4.19
CA ASP A 55 -2.71 3.77 -4.14
C ASP A 55 -3.27 2.40 -3.75
N SER A 56 -3.91 2.30 -2.58
CA SER A 56 -4.56 1.04 -2.17
C SER A 56 -5.85 0.73 -2.93
N GLN A 57 -6.35 1.68 -3.72
CA GLN A 57 -7.54 1.50 -4.56
C GLN A 57 -7.18 1.46 -6.06
N ALA A 58 -5.89 1.29 -6.39
CA ALA A 58 -5.45 1.14 -7.77
C ALA A 58 -6.09 -0.09 -8.43
N LEU A 59 -6.74 0.12 -9.56
CA LEU A 59 -7.37 -0.93 -10.34
C LEU A 59 -6.97 -0.79 -11.80
N ASN A 60 -6.39 -1.85 -12.34
CA ASN A 60 -5.96 -1.89 -13.73
C ASN A 60 -6.54 -3.10 -14.45
N TYR A 61 -7.09 -2.87 -15.64
CA TYR A 61 -7.64 -3.92 -16.51
C TYR A 61 -6.72 -4.13 -17.71
N TYR A 62 -6.34 -5.37 -17.96
CA TYR A 62 -5.50 -5.73 -19.09
C TYR A 62 -5.85 -7.12 -19.62
N ASN A 63 -6.11 -7.19 -20.94
CA ASN A 63 -6.40 -8.43 -21.66
C ASN A 63 -7.43 -9.36 -21.00
N GLY A 64 -8.54 -8.81 -20.50
CA GLY A 64 -9.62 -9.60 -19.88
C GLY A 64 -9.34 -10.06 -18.45
N SER A 65 -8.27 -9.55 -17.84
CA SER A 65 -7.96 -9.73 -16.42
C SER A 65 -7.84 -8.37 -15.71
N SER A 66 -7.91 -8.40 -14.38
CA SER A 66 -7.73 -7.22 -13.54
C SER A 66 -6.67 -7.42 -12.47
N SER A 67 -5.97 -6.34 -12.13
CA SER A 67 -4.99 -6.27 -11.03
C SER A 67 -5.43 -5.22 -10.01
N HIS A 68 -5.32 -5.57 -8.72
CA HIS A 68 -5.99 -4.86 -7.64
C HIS A 68 -5.02 -4.37 -6.59
N GLY A 69 -5.29 -3.16 -6.12
CA GLY A 69 -4.78 -2.64 -4.88
C GLY A 69 -3.33 -2.23 -4.91
N LEU A 70 -2.83 -2.10 -3.69
CA LEU A 70 -1.50 -1.59 -3.39
C LEU A 70 -0.38 -2.41 -4.06
N PHE A 71 -0.58 -3.72 -4.18
CA PHE A 71 0.37 -4.68 -4.76
C PHE A 71 0.02 -5.13 -6.18
N GLN A 72 -1.04 -4.57 -6.80
CA GLN A 72 -1.53 -4.96 -8.13
C GLN A 72 -1.71 -6.49 -8.29
N ILE A 73 -2.37 -7.11 -7.32
CA ILE A 73 -2.60 -8.56 -7.28
C ILE A 73 -3.59 -8.96 -8.38
N ASN A 74 -3.16 -9.87 -9.25
CA ASN A 74 -3.89 -10.26 -10.47
C ASN A 74 -4.98 -11.32 -10.19
N GLN A 75 -6.21 -11.04 -10.62
CA GLN A 75 -7.42 -11.84 -10.36
C GLN A 75 -7.35 -13.29 -10.87
N PRO A 76 -6.91 -13.59 -12.10
CA PRO A 76 -6.87 -14.98 -12.60
C PRO A 76 -6.18 -15.99 -11.67
N TYR A 77 -5.26 -15.54 -10.81
CA TYR A 77 -4.48 -16.42 -9.94
C TYR A 77 -4.85 -16.30 -8.45
N TRP A 78 -5.06 -15.08 -7.95
CA TRP A 78 -4.90 -14.81 -6.52
C TRP A 78 -6.19 -14.50 -5.78
N CYS A 79 -7.11 -13.75 -6.38
CA CYS A 79 -8.39 -13.37 -5.78
C CYS A 79 -9.52 -13.68 -6.75
N ASP A 80 -10.75 -13.83 -6.27
CA ASP A 80 -11.91 -14.02 -7.14
C ASP A 80 -12.86 -12.85 -7.01
N ASP A 81 -13.49 -12.42 -8.09
CA ASP A 81 -14.60 -11.50 -7.98
C ASP A 81 -15.58 -11.82 -9.10
N GLU A 82 -16.85 -11.51 -8.89
CA GLU A 82 -17.87 -11.67 -9.93
C GLU A 82 -17.83 -10.50 -10.94
N ASP A 83 -16.71 -9.77 -10.98
CA ASP A 83 -16.57 -8.54 -11.73
C ASP A 83 -16.76 -8.81 -13.23
N SER A 84 -17.79 -8.18 -13.80
CA SER A 84 -18.30 -8.54 -15.13
C SER A 84 -17.37 -8.18 -16.29
N GLU A 85 -16.31 -7.41 -16.01
CA GLU A 85 -15.30 -7.03 -17.00
C GLU A 85 -14.16 -8.04 -17.13
N SER A 86 -13.89 -8.83 -16.07
CA SER A 86 -12.92 -9.92 -16.15
C SER A 86 -13.56 -11.12 -16.83
N THR A 87 -12.94 -11.58 -17.92
CA THR A 87 -13.42 -12.72 -18.70
C THR A 87 -12.69 -14.01 -18.36
N GLU A 88 -11.61 -13.91 -17.57
CA GLU A 88 -10.76 -15.03 -17.19
C GLU A 88 -11.19 -15.64 -15.83
N PRO A 89 -11.25 -16.98 -15.71
CA PRO A 89 -11.58 -17.64 -14.46
C PRO A 89 -10.46 -17.46 -13.42
N SER A 90 -10.84 -17.35 -12.14
CA SER A 90 -9.88 -17.28 -11.03
C SER A 90 -9.56 -18.64 -10.42
N VAL A 91 -8.29 -18.84 -10.04
CA VAL A 91 -7.87 -19.92 -9.12
C VAL A 91 -8.14 -19.55 -7.65
N ASN A 92 -8.17 -18.25 -7.34
CA ASN A 92 -8.37 -17.70 -5.99
C ASN A 92 -7.44 -18.30 -4.92
N ALA A 93 -6.13 -18.32 -5.18
CA ALA A 93 -5.16 -18.92 -4.26
C ALA A 93 -5.10 -18.20 -2.89
N CYS A 94 -5.45 -16.91 -2.81
CA CYS A 94 -5.54 -16.18 -1.56
C CYS A 94 -6.84 -16.44 -0.79
N GLN A 95 -7.87 -16.98 -1.44
CA GLN A 95 -9.21 -17.28 -0.88
C GLN A 95 -9.94 -16.04 -0.39
N ILE A 96 -9.84 -14.94 -1.14
CA ILE A 96 -10.44 -13.65 -0.81
C ILE A 96 -11.13 -13.06 -2.04
N PRO A 97 -12.17 -12.23 -1.86
CA PRO A 97 -12.73 -11.47 -2.96
C PRO A 97 -11.76 -10.36 -3.41
N CYS A 98 -11.65 -10.06 -4.70
CA CYS A 98 -10.72 -9.02 -5.17
C CYS A 98 -11.05 -7.62 -4.63
N SER A 99 -12.33 -7.32 -4.38
CA SER A 99 -12.77 -6.09 -3.71
C SER A 99 -12.13 -5.84 -2.33
N LYS A 100 -11.61 -6.87 -1.65
CA LYS A 100 -10.89 -6.70 -0.37
C LYS A 100 -9.52 -6.05 -0.54
N LEU A 101 -8.91 -6.24 -1.70
CA LEU A 101 -7.65 -5.62 -2.09
C LEU A 101 -7.82 -4.16 -2.55
N LEU A 102 -9.04 -3.61 -2.52
CA LEU A 102 -9.36 -2.24 -2.95
C LEU A 102 -9.88 -1.40 -1.78
N ASP A 103 -9.42 -1.67 -0.56
CA ASP A 103 -9.79 -0.89 0.61
C ASP A 103 -8.55 -0.28 1.32
N ASP A 104 -8.77 0.37 2.46
CA ASP A 104 -7.71 1.07 3.19
C ASP A 104 -6.99 0.17 4.21
N ASP A 105 -7.55 -1.00 4.52
CA ASP A 105 -7.01 -1.99 5.45
C ASP A 105 -6.15 -3.02 4.71
N ILE A 106 -4.88 -2.69 4.51
CA ILE A 106 -3.98 -3.47 3.65
C ILE A 106 -3.45 -4.78 4.26
N LEU A 107 -4.09 -5.30 5.32
CA LEU A 107 -3.60 -6.51 6.00
C LEU A 107 -3.81 -7.77 5.15
N ASP A 108 -4.95 -7.91 4.50
CA ASP A 108 -5.20 -9.04 3.60
C ASP A 108 -4.39 -8.92 2.31
N ASP A 109 -4.12 -7.71 1.83
CA ASP A 109 -3.16 -7.47 0.75
C ASP A 109 -1.76 -8.00 1.11
N ILE A 110 -1.26 -7.66 2.32
CA ILE A 110 0.05 -8.12 2.80
C ILE A 110 0.07 -9.64 2.93
N GLU A 111 -0.98 -10.25 3.48
CA GLU A 111 -1.07 -11.71 3.60
C GLU A 111 -1.08 -12.39 2.23
N CYS A 112 -1.80 -11.85 1.26
CA CYS A 112 -1.84 -12.38 -0.09
C CYS A 112 -0.48 -12.20 -0.79
N ALA A 113 0.14 -11.02 -0.74
CA ALA A 113 1.48 -10.77 -1.27
C ALA A 113 2.53 -11.73 -0.67
N LYS A 114 2.41 -12.04 0.64
CA LYS A 114 3.26 -13.05 1.30
C LYS A 114 3.05 -14.47 0.78
N LYS A 115 1.85 -14.83 0.33
CA LYS A 115 1.62 -16.11 -0.37
C LYS A 115 2.34 -16.10 -1.72
N ILE A 116 2.24 -15.01 -2.48
CA ILE A 116 2.88 -14.87 -3.80
C ILE A 116 4.41 -15.05 -3.71
N VAL A 117 5.09 -14.37 -2.79
CA VAL A 117 6.57 -14.49 -2.67
C VAL A 117 7.07 -15.84 -2.16
N LYS A 118 6.18 -16.70 -1.66
CA LYS A 118 6.53 -18.09 -1.32
C LYS A 118 6.59 -18.98 -2.55
N GLU A 119 5.92 -18.60 -3.64
CA GLU A 119 5.96 -19.35 -4.89
C GLU A 119 7.35 -19.27 -5.54
N PRO A 120 7.70 -20.18 -6.48
CA PRO A 120 9.04 -20.26 -7.06
C PRO A 120 9.56 -18.97 -7.70
N LYS A 121 8.67 -18.07 -8.15
CA LYS A 121 9.07 -16.76 -8.71
C LYS A 121 9.49 -15.75 -7.64
N GLY A 122 9.07 -15.91 -6.39
CA GLY A 122 9.34 -14.93 -5.33
C GLY A 122 8.88 -13.52 -5.72
N ILE A 123 9.70 -12.51 -5.40
CA ILE A 123 9.44 -11.10 -5.75
C ILE A 123 9.46 -10.82 -7.26
N THR A 124 10.08 -11.71 -8.06
CA THR A 124 10.11 -11.57 -9.53
C THR A 124 8.75 -11.84 -10.19
N ALA A 125 7.74 -12.23 -9.41
CA ALA A 125 6.36 -12.32 -9.86
C ALA A 125 5.76 -10.95 -10.25
N TRP A 126 6.28 -9.86 -9.68
CA TRP A 126 5.88 -8.49 -10.01
C TRP A 126 6.65 -7.96 -11.22
N GLU A 127 5.93 -7.48 -12.22
CA GLU A 127 6.52 -7.00 -13.48
C GLU A 127 7.40 -5.78 -13.25
N ALA A 128 7.07 -4.94 -12.26
CA ALA A 128 7.88 -3.78 -11.90
C ALA A 128 9.26 -4.14 -11.32
N TRP A 129 9.45 -5.33 -10.75
CA TRP A 129 10.66 -5.65 -9.99
C TRP A 129 11.92 -5.64 -10.88
N GLN A 130 11.89 -6.36 -12.00
CA GLN A 130 13.05 -6.51 -12.89
C GLN A 130 13.55 -5.16 -13.48
N PRO A 131 12.70 -4.27 -14.00
CA PRO A 131 13.15 -3.00 -14.58
C PRO A 131 13.50 -1.92 -13.55
N PHE A 132 12.96 -1.97 -12.33
CA PHE A 132 13.05 -0.83 -11.39
C PHE A 132 13.65 -1.15 -10.02
N CYS A 133 13.60 -2.40 -9.55
CA CYS A 133 13.81 -2.73 -8.14
C CYS A 133 14.84 -3.85 -7.89
N ASN A 134 15.60 -4.25 -8.90
CA ASN A 134 16.56 -5.36 -8.80
C ASN A 134 18.00 -4.92 -8.46
N ASP A 135 18.26 -3.62 -8.27
CA ASP A 135 19.59 -3.08 -7.97
C ASP A 135 19.54 -1.91 -6.97
N ASP A 136 19.92 -0.69 -7.36
CA ASP A 136 20.07 0.46 -6.45
C ASP A 136 18.72 0.86 -5.81
N LEU A 137 18.62 0.60 -4.51
CA LEU A 137 17.44 0.92 -3.70
C LEU A 137 17.68 2.06 -2.70
N ASP A 138 18.75 2.84 -2.85
CA ASP A 138 19.12 3.88 -1.88
C ASP A 138 18.01 4.92 -1.67
N GLN A 139 17.22 5.21 -2.71
CA GLN A 139 16.10 6.14 -2.64
C GLN A 139 14.91 5.62 -1.80
N TRP A 140 14.83 4.31 -1.59
CA TRP A 140 13.77 3.64 -0.82
C TRP A 140 14.15 3.42 0.64
N LYS A 141 15.40 3.72 1.01
CA LYS A 141 15.87 3.61 2.39
C LYS A 141 15.09 4.56 3.29
N VAL A 142 14.40 3.97 4.25
CA VAL A 142 13.71 4.67 5.34
C VAL A 142 14.61 4.65 6.57
N LEU A 143 15.15 5.82 6.92
CA LEU A 143 15.95 5.97 8.13
C LEU A 143 15.03 6.04 9.34
N ASP A 144 15.10 5.02 10.20
CA ASP A 144 14.45 5.04 11.51
C ASP A 144 15.18 6.07 12.40
N GLY A 145 14.58 7.25 12.56
CA GLY A 145 14.99 8.18 13.60
C GLY A 145 14.51 7.69 14.97
N PRO A 146 15.21 8.01 16.08
CA PRO A 146 14.63 7.81 17.41
C PRO A 146 13.30 8.57 17.50
N VAL A 147 12.29 7.96 18.10
CA VAL A 147 11.04 8.63 18.48
C VAL A 147 11.39 9.78 19.43
N LEU A 148 11.56 10.99 18.89
CA LEU A 148 11.87 12.15 19.71
C LEU A 148 10.63 12.50 20.52
N SER A 149 10.76 12.55 21.85
CA SER A 149 9.70 13.06 22.69
C SER A 149 9.35 14.51 22.29
N PRO A 150 8.12 15.00 22.54
CA PRO A 150 7.73 16.37 22.20
C PRO A 150 8.70 17.44 22.71
N ALA A 151 9.40 17.17 23.81
CA ALA A 151 10.38 18.07 24.43
C ALA A 151 11.77 18.06 23.77
N GLN A 152 12.06 17.09 22.91
CA GLN A 152 13.35 16.94 22.20
C GLN A 152 13.27 17.40 20.75
N ARG A 153 12.11 17.91 20.31
CA ARG A 153 11.92 18.45 18.97
C ARG A 153 12.74 19.76 18.87
N PRO A 154 13.70 19.88 17.94
CA PRO A 154 14.34 21.17 17.69
C PRO A 154 13.25 22.17 17.31
N ALA A 155 13.32 23.39 17.84
CA ALA A 155 12.52 24.48 17.29
C ALA A 155 12.97 24.69 15.85
N ASP A 156 12.12 24.36 14.86
CA ASP A 156 12.46 24.53 13.45
C ASP A 156 12.69 26.03 13.19
N PRO A 157 13.92 26.46 12.85
CA PRO A 157 14.20 27.87 12.61
C PRO A 157 13.69 28.34 11.25
N ARG A 158 13.23 27.41 10.39
CA ARG A 158 12.75 27.74 9.05
C ARG A 158 11.25 27.94 9.08
N PRO A 159 10.71 29.00 8.45
CA PRO A 159 9.31 29.01 8.12
C PRO A 159 9.07 27.79 7.23
N HIS A 160 8.28 26.83 7.72
CA HIS A 160 7.77 25.75 6.88
C HIS A 160 7.15 26.42 5.66
N PRO A 161 7.64 26.17 4.43
CA PRO A 161 6.79 26.37 3.29
C PRO A 161 5.58 25.51 3.59
N SER A 162 4.39 26.10 3.62
CA SER A 162 3.15 25.35 3.64
C SER A 162 3.21 24.36 2.48
N LEU A 163 3.60 23.12 2.79
CA LEU A 163 3.63 22.04 1.82
C LEU A 163 2.19 21.95 1.28
N PRO A 164 2.01 21.93 -0.05
CA PRO A 164 0.70 21.60 -0.58
C PRO A 164 0.33 20.22 -0.03
N LEU A 165 -0.87 20.12 0.53
CA LEU A 165 -1.48 18.86 0.90
C LEU A 165 -1.60 18.01 -0.38
N GLY A 166 -0.58 17.20 -0.70
CA GLY A 166 -0.55 16.38 -1.92
C GLY A 166 0.83 16.14 -2.56
N GLY A 167 1.89 15.94 -1.78
CA GLY A 167 3.23 15.65 -2.31
C GLY A 167 3.57 14.16 -2.29
N GLN A 168 3.47 13.49 -3.44
CA GLN A 168 4.12 12.19 -3.70
C GLN A 168 5.64 12.37 -3.60
N ASN A 169 6.39 11.41 -3.07
CA ASN A 169 7.83 11.31 -3.36
C ASN A 169 8.16 9.85 -3.67
N PRO A 170 8.74 9.59 -4.85
CA PRO A 170 10.16 9.90 -5.12
C PRO A 170 10.39 10.64 -6.45
N PRO A 171 11.41 11.52 -6.55
CA PRO A 171 12.80 11.07 -6.70
C PRO A 171 13.86 11.85 -5.89
N GLY A 172 14.93 11.14 -5.47
CA GLY A 172 16.28 11.71 -5.27
C GLY A 172 16.81 11.94 -3.85
N LEU A 173 16.03 11.73 -2.77
CA LEU A 173 16.57 11.77 -1.41
C LEU A 173 15.95 10.70 -0.51
N SER A 174 16.78 10.11 0.36
CA SER A 174 16.34 9.22 1.43
C SER A 174 15.26 9.92 2.25
N SER A 175 14.14 9.21 2.47
CA SER A 175 13.02 9.77 3.23
C SER A 175 13.32 9.64 4.72
N SER A 176 13.61 10.77 5.37
CA SER A 176 13.71 10.84 6.84
C SER A 176 12.30 10.81 7.44
N CYS A 177 11.90 9.67 8.00
CA CYS A 177 10.60 9.52 8.62
C CYS A 177 10.61 10.09 10.04
N PHE A 178 10.50 11.41 10.15
CA PHE A 178 10.24 12.06 11.44
C PHE A 178 8.75 11.94 11.76
N ASP A 179 8.44 11.32 12.89
CA ASP A 179 7.09 11.15 13.39
C ASP A 179 6.46 12.53 13.66
N SER A 180 5.72 13.03 12.69
CA SER A 180 4.92 14.24 12.81
C SER A 180 3.63 13.89 13.53
N GLY A 181 3.76 13.37 14.76
CA GLY A 181 2.69 12.93 15.66
C GLY A 181 1.33 12.80 14.99
N GLY A 182 1.08 11.65 14.36
CA GLY A 182 -0.26 11.28 13.94
C GLY A 182 -1.19 11.39 15.15
N VAL A 183 -2.28 12.13 15.00
CA VAL A 183 -3.32 12.25 16.03
C VAL A 183 -3.68 10.83 16.47
N PRO A 184 -3.58 10.49 17.77
CA PRO A 184 -3.97 9.16 18.22
C PRO A 184 -5.45 8.96 17.88
N PHE A 185 -5.76 7.80 17.29
CA PHE A 185 -7.12 7.28 17.24
C PHE A 185 -7.63 7.27 18.68
N ALA A 186 -8.47 8.24 19.03
CA ALA A 186 -9.15 8.25 20.29
C ALA A 186 -10.14 7.08 20.27
N THR A 187 -9.84 6.06 21.08
CA THR A 187 -10.79 5.03 21.48
C THR A 187 -12.02 5.73 22.07
N LEU A 188 -13.15 5.66 21.36
CA LEU A 188 -14.43 6.10 21.89
C LEU A 188 -14.86 5.10 22.98
N GLN A 189 -14.85 5.57 24.22
CA GLN A 189 -15.70 5.04 25.31
C GLN A 189 -17.10 5.62 25.20
#